data_AF-A0A1G3HF54-F1
#
_entry.id   AF-A0A1G3HF54-F1
#
_cell.length_a   1.000
_cell.length_b   1.000
_cell.length_c   1.000
_cell.angle_alpha   90.00
_cell.angle_beta   90.00
_cell.angle_gamma   90.00
#
_symmetry.space_group_name_H-M   'P 1'
#
loop_
_entity.id
_entity.type
_entity.pdbx_description
1 polymer ?
#
loop_
_entity_poly.entity_id
_entity_poly.type
_entity_poly.pdbx_seq_one_letter_code
_entity_poly.pdbx_strand_id
1 'polypeptide(L)'
;MMLAALADDMAAVNIQLVTALAERFRFGCRFVRSSDLSLCATSDERLVEISLKLAPGGSYLSGSGAAKYQDPEKFRAAGLGFEYSRFVHPRYAQSAQPGLTGFVPGLSVLDAVFHLGWERTAELIQDGGA
;
A
#
# COMPACT_ATOMS: atom_id res chain seq x y z
N MET A 1 13.29 -18.52 5.76
CA MET A 1 13.24 -17.04 5.82
C MET A 1 13.47 -16.65 7.26
N MET A 2 14.59 -16.04 7.57
CA MET A 2 14.90 -15.55 8.92
C MET A 2 14.22 -14.19 9.05
N LEU A 3 13.27 -14.03 9.97
CA LEU A 3 12.86 -12.69 10.38
C LEU A 3 14.12 -12.05 10.97
N ALA A 4 14.66 -11.05 10.29
CA ALA A 4 15.72 -10.23 10.85
C ALA A 4 15.26 -9.68 12.22
N ALA A 5 16.20 -9.37 13.10
CA ALA A 5 15.88 -8.69 14.35
C ALA A 5 14.97 -7.50 14.05
N LEU A 6 13.83 -7.43 14.75
CA LEU A 6 12.87 -6.35 14.57
C LEU A 6 13.61 -5.04 14.86
N ALA A 7 13.52 -4.10 13.93
CA ALA A 7 14.14 -2.78 14.09
C ALA A 7 13.59 -2.05 15.34
N ASP A 8 14.38 -1.12 15.85
CA ASP A 8 14.11 -0.46 17.14
C ASP A 8 12.96 0.55 17.11
N ASP A 9 12.40 0.85 15.93
CA ASP A 9 11.29 1.79 15.76
C ASP A 9 10.17 1.27 14.85
N MET A 10 8.97 1.83 15.06
CA MET A 10 7.75 1.44 14.34
C MET A 10 7.82 1.68 12.83
N ALA A 11 8.51 2.74 12.38
CA ALA A 11 8.63 3.03 10.96
C ALA A 11 9.54 1.99 10.28
N ALA A 12 10.65 1.64 10.91
CA ALA A 12 11.58 0.64 10.41
C ALA A 12 10.93 -0.75 10.36
N VAL A 13 10.17 -1.15 11.40
CA VAL A 13 9.38 -2.40 11.39
C VAL A 13 8.35 -2.41 10.26
N ASN A 14 7.59 -1.33 10.08
CA ASN A 14 6.61 -1.23 9.00
C ASN A 14 7.25 -1.30 7.60
N ILE A 15 8.39 -0.62 7.40
CA ILE A 15 9.13 -0.66 6.14
C ILE A 15 9.60 -2.09 5.86
N GLN A 16 10.18 -2.78 6.85
CA GLN A 16 10.63 -4.17 6.69
C GLN A 16 9.47 -5.10 6.35
N LEU A 17 8.34 -4.98 7.04
CA LEU A 17 7.17 -5.83 6.79
C LEU A 17 6.60 -5.61 5.38
N VAL A 18 6.38 -4.34 4.98
CA VAL A 18 5.81 -4.01 3.67
C VAL A 18 6.73 -4.46 2.53
N THR A 19 8.04 -4.23 2.66
CA THR A 19 9.01 -4.62 1.62
C THR A 19 9.14 -6.14 1.53
N ALA A 20 9.24 -6.85 2.65
CA ALA A 20 9.28 -8.31 2.66
C ALA A 20 8.01 -8.95 2.06
N LEU A 21 6.83 -8.40 2.36
CA LEU A 21 5.57 -8.86 1.75
C LEU A 21 5.57 -8.62 0.24
N ALA A 22 6.00 -7.44 -0.21
CA ALA A 22 6.06 -7.12 -1.63
C ALA A 22 7.02 -8.04 -2.39
N GLU A 23 8.18 -8.36 -1.82
CA GLU A 23 9.12 -9.34 -2.36
C GLU A 23 8.49 -10.74 -2.41
N ARG A 24 7.82 -11.15 -1.34
CA ARG A 24 7.18 -12.47 -1.24
C ARG A 24 6.08 -12.66 -2.29
N PHE A 25 5.32 -11.59 -2.59
CA PHE A 25 4.29 -11.56 -3.63
C PHE A 25 4.83 -11.18 -5.02
N ARG A 26 6.14 -10.92 -5.14
CA ARG A 26 6.85 -10.59 -6.39
C ARG A 26 6.34 -9.32 -7.06
N PHE A 27 5.98 -8.30 -6.28
CA PHE A 27 5.61 -6.99 -6.84
C PHE A 27 6.84 -6.26 -7.38
N GLY A 28 6.76 -5.83 -8.65
CA GLY A 28 7.79 -5.03 -9.31
C GLY A 28 7.64 -3.54 -9.01
N CYS A 29 7.87 -3.12 -7.76
CA CYS A 29 7.80 -1.71 -7.36
C CYS A 29 9.12 -1.19 -6.77
N ARG A 30 9.32 0.13 -6.86
CA ARG A 30 10.47 0.82 -6.28
C ARG A 30 10.09 1.42 -4.92
N PHE A 31 10.81 1.03 -3.87
CA PHE A 31 10.66 1.62 -2.54
C PHE A 31 11.66 2.75 -2.35
N VAL A 32 11.19 3.92 -1.91
CA VAL A 32 12.01 5.09 -1.59
C VAL A 32 11.52 5.66 -0.28
N ARG A 33 12.42 5.98 0.65
CA ARG A 33 12.05 6.65 1.90
C ARG A 33 11.97 8.15 1.69
N SER A 34 10.94 8.78 2.22
CA SER A 34 10.80 10.24 2.16
C SER A 34 11.85 10.98 3.00
N SER A 35 12.51 10.31 3.95
CA SER A 35 13.65 10.84 4.72
C SER A 35 14.92 10.96 3.88
N ASP A 36 15.05 10.14 2.85
CA ASP A 36 16.23 10.10 1.97
C ASP A 36 16.10 11.15 0.85
N LEU A 37 14.91 11.75 0.74
CA LEU A 37 14.62 12.87 -0.14
C LEU A 37 14.77 14.14 0.69
N SER A 38 15.73 15.00 0.33
CA SER A 38 15.83 16.33 0.92
C SER A 38 14.59 17.14 0.50
N LEU A 39 13.59 17.19 1.37
CA LEU A 39 12.29 17.83 1.14
C LEU A 39 12.13 19.02 2.09
N CYS A 40 11.45 20.06 1.62
CA CYS A 40 11.17 21.27 2.41
C CYS A 40 9.68 21.46 2.67
N ALA A 41 8.83 20.84 1.85
CA ALA A 41 7.38 20.99 1.94
C ALA A 41 6.74 20.09 3.01
N THR A 42 5.52 20.45 3.40
CA THR A 42 4.68 19.74 4.37
C THR A 42 3.34 19.36 3.75
N SER A 43 2.58 18.44 4.36
CA SER A 43 1.23 18.05 3.90
C SER A 43 1.19 17.64 2.41
N ASP A 44 0.17 18.05 1.66
CA ASP A 44 0.01 17.79 0.23
C ASP A 44 1.17 18.32 -0.61
N GLU A 45 1.72 19.49 -0.29
CA GLU A 45 2.85 20.05 -1.01
C GLU A 45 4.07 19.12 -0.93
N ARG A 46 4.23 18.38 0.19
CA ARG A 46 5.26 17.35 0.31
C ARG A 46 5.04 16.20 -0.65
N LEU A 47 3.78 15.76 -0.82
CA LEU A 47 3.42 14.68 -1.74
C LEU A 47 3.64 15.09 -3.20
N VAL A 48 3.32 16.34 -3.55
CA VAL A 48 3.63 16.93 -4.85
C VAL A 48 5.14 16.98 -5.09
N GLU A 49 5.92 17.48 -4.12
CA GLU A 49 7.39 17.55 -4.22
C GLU A 49 8.02 16.15 -4.42
N ILE A 50 7.58 15.15 -3.64
CA ILE A 50 8.03 13.75 -3.79
C ILE A 50 7.70 13.24 -5.20
N SER A 51 6.47 13.45 -5.66
CA SER A 51 6.01 12.95 -6.95
C SER A 51 6.80 13.56 -8.10
N LEU A 52 7.03 14.88 -8.08
CA LEU A 52 7.87 15.56 -9.07
C LEU A 52 9.30 15.06 -9.07
N LYS A 53 9.92 14.82 -7.90
CA LYS A 53 11.31 14.34 -7.83
C LYS A 53 11.46 12.90 -8.32
N LEU A 54 10.46 12.05 -8.09
CA LEU A 54 10.56 10.62 -8.37
C LEU A 54 9.99 10.21 -9.72
N ALA A 55 8.99 10.93 -10.23
CA ALA A 55 8.29 10.64 -11.47
C ALA A 55 7.71 11.94 -12.09
N PRO A 56 8.56 12.82 -12.67
CA PRO A 56 8.09 14.01 -13.39
C PRO A 56 7.06 13.64 -14.47
N GLY A 57 5.90 14.33 -14.47
CA GLY A 57 4.79 14.04 -15.38
C GLY A 57 4.02 12.74 -15.10
N GLY A 58 4.31 12.07 -13.98
CA GLY A 58 3.58 10.88 -13.53
C GLY A 58 2.25 11.21 -12.86
N SER A 59 1.59 10.16 -12.35
CA SER A 59 0.33 10.27 -11.60
C SER A 59 0.52 9.88 -10.14
N TYR A 60 -0.09 10.65 -9.23
CA TYR A 60 -0.20 10.28 -7.82
C TYR A 60 -1.47 9.44 -7.60
N LEU A 61 -1.32 8.23 -7.05
CA LEU A 61 -2.44 7.36 -6.69
C LEU A 61 -2.71 7.47 -5.19
N SER A 62 -3.86 8.05 -4.83
CA SER A 62 -4.28 8.26 -3.45
C SER A 62 -5.30 7.22 -2.97
N GLY A 63 -5.33 6.92 -1.67
CA GLY A 63 -6.43 6.16 -1.07
C GLY A 63 -7.69 7.03 -0.94
N SER A 64 -8.88 6.44 -1.15
CA SER A 64 -10.16 7.18 -1.06
C SER A 64 -10.41 7.83 0.32
N GLY A 65 -9.84 7.26 1.38
CA GLY A 65 -9.88 7.84 2.74
C GLY A 65 -9.20 9.20 2.87
N ALA A 66 -8.35 9.58 1.89
CA ALA A 66 -7.66 10.87 1.88
C ALA A 66 -8.44 12.03 1.28
N ALA A 67 -9.61 11.75 0.68
CA ALA A 67 -10.37 12.76 -0.06
C ALA A 67 -10.81 13.97 0.78
N LYS A 68 -10.85 13.86 2.12
CA LYS A 68 -11.25 14.96 3.00
C LYS A 68 -10.13 15.96 3.29
N TYR A 69 -8.87 15.58 3.09
CA TYR A 69 -7.71 16.38 3.49
C TYR A 69 -6.70 16.62 2.38
N GLN A 70 -6.82 15.91 1.25
CA GLN A 70 -5.94 16.07 0.11
C GLN A 70 -6.61 16.90 -0.98
N ASP A 71 -5.87 17.86 -1.55
CA ASP A 71 -6.30 18.70 -2.67
C ASP A 71 -5.72 18.20 -4.01
N PRO A 72 -6.52 17.57 -4.89
CA PRO A 72 -6.08 17.10 -6.20
C PRO A 72 -5.58 18.22 -7.13
N GLU A 73 -6.04 19.46 -6.95
CA GLU A 73 -5.66 20.57 -7.82
C GLU A 73 -4.18 20.93 -7.65
N LYS A 74 -3.59 20.73 -6.46
CA LYS A 74 -2.16 20.96 -6.23
C LYS A 74 -1.28 20.06 -7.10
N PHE A 75 -1.72 18.83 -7.35
CA PHE A 75 -1.01 17.89 -8.22
C PHE A 75 -1.15 18.30 -9.69
N ARG A 76 -2.37 18.64 -10.12
CA ARG A 76 -2.66 19.08 -11.49
C ARG A 76 -1.91 20.36 -11.85
N ALA A 77 -1.91 21.34 -10.95
CA ALA A 77 -1.17 22.60 -11.12
C ALA A 77 0.34 22.39 -11.26
N ALA A 78 0.89 21.32 -10.68
CA ALA A 78 2.28 20.92 -10.82
C ALA A 78 2.56 20.07 -12.08
N GLY A 79 1.56 19.84 -12.94
CA GLY A 79 1.70 19.01 -14.14
C GLY A 79 1.70 17.50 -13.87
N LEU A 80 1.17 17.06 -12.72
CA LEU A 80 1.01 15.65 -12.37
C LEU A 80 -0.43 15.18 -12.60
N GLY A 81 -0.59 13.90 -12.92
CA GLY A 81 -1.87 13.21 -12.83
C GLY A 81 -2.27 12.94 -11.37
N PHE A 82 -3.56 12.71 -11.14
CA PHE A 82 -4.08 12.38 -9.81
C PHE A 82 -5.28 11.43 -9.92
N GLU A 83 -5.24 10.33 -9.17
CA GLU A 83 -6.31 9.35 -9.13
C GLU A 83 -6.57 8.86 -7.70
N TYR A 84 -7.83 8.61 -7.36
CA TYR A 84 -8.19 7.86 -6.17
C TYR A 84 -8.28 6.37 -6.51
N SER A 85 -7.57 5.55 -5.75
CA SER A 85 -7.65 4.10 -5.81
C SER A 85 -9.08 3.62 -5.52
N ARG A 86 -9.62 2.82 -6.43
CA ARG A 86 -10.90 2.13 -6.29
C ARG A 86 -10.67 0.69 -5.84
N PHE A 87 -10.01 0.55 -4.70
CA PHE A 87 -9.67 -0.77 -4.18
C PHE A 87 -10.94 -1.53 -3.75
N VAL A 88 -11.15 -2.69 -4.35
CA VAL A 88 -12.17 -3.66 -3.95
C VAL A 88 -11.44 -4.81 -3.27
N HIS A 89 -11.85 -5.14 -2.04
CA HIS A 89 -11.20 -6.22 -1.31
C HIS A 89 -11.46 -7.56 -2.00
N PRO A 90 -10.41 -8.31 -2.40
CA PRO A 90 -10.59 -9.65 -2.95
C PRO A 90 -11.25 -10.53 -1.90
N ARG A 91 -12.26 -11.31 -2.32
CA ARG A 91 -12.97 -12.23 -1.42
C ARG A 91 -12.25 -13.57 -1.38
N TYR A 92 -12.14 -14.13 -0.19
CA TYR A 92 -11.57 -15.46 0.03
C TYR A 92 -12.29 -16.19 1.15
N ALA A 93 -12.10 -17.50 1.20
CA ALA A 93 -12.64 -18.35 2.25
C ALA A 93 -11.89 -18.08 3.57
N GLN A 94 -12.49 -17.24 4.43
CA GLN A 94 -12.12 -17.13 5.84
C GLN A 94 -12.71 -18.34 6.57
N SER A 95 -11.88 -19.08 7.31
CA SER A 95 -12.33 -20.29 7.99
C SER A 95 -13.42 -19.93 8.99
N ALA A 96 -14.52 -20.67 8.96
CA ALA A 96 -15.64 -20.43 9.87
C ALA A 96 -15.20 -20.64 11.32
N GLN A 97 -15.09 -19.55 12.08
CA GLN A 97 -14.95 -19.57 13.52
C GLN A 97 -16.34 -19.43 14.16
N PRO A 98 -16.60 -20.04 15.32
CA PRO A 98 -17.85 -19.83 16.04
C PRO A 98 -18.12 -18.33 16.23
N GLY A 99 -19.26 -17.84 15.72
CA GLY A 99 -19.66 -16.43 15.78
C GLY A 99 -19.26 -15.57 14.58
N LEU A 100 -18.53 -16.11 13.60
CA LEU A 100 -18.23 -15.41 12.35
C LEU A 100 -19.17 -15.86 11.23
N THR A 101 -20.07 -14.98 10.80
CA THR A 101 -20.97 -15.23 9.66
C THR A 101 -20.55 -14.37 8.46
N GLY A 102 -19.98 -15.02 7.46
CA GLY A 102 -19.61 -14.38 6.19
C GLY A 102 -18.19 -13.81 6.15
N PHE A 103 -17.94 -13.02 5.11
CA PHE A 103 -16.62 -12.43 4.81
C PHE A 103 -16.44 -11.10 5.54
N VAL A 104 -15.31 -10.94 6.23
CA VAL A 104 -14.89 -9.69 6.87
C VAL A 104 -13.86 -8.98 5.99
N PRO A 105 -14.24 -7.85 5.33
CA PRO A 105 -13.30 -7.05 4.55
C PRO A 105 -12.39 -6.18 5.45
N GLY A 106 -11.39 -5.53 4.86
CA GLY A 106 -10.55 -4.56 5.58
C GLY A 106 -9.46 -5.15 6.47
N LEU A 107 -9.26 -6.47 6.46
CA LEU A 107 -8.20 -7.14 7.21
C LEU A 107 -6.83 -7.03 6.52
N SER A 108 -5.77 -7.25 7.30
CA SER A 108 -4.40 -7.36 6.78
C SER A 108 -4.30 -8.50 5.76
N VAL A 109 -3.40 -8.36 4.77
CA VAL A 109 -3.07 -9.43 3.82
C VAL A 109 -2.64 -10.72 4.53
N LEU A 110 -2.12 -10.63 5.75
CA LEU A 110 -1.76 -11.79 6.55
C LEU A 110 -2.96 -12.67 6.91
N ASP A 111 -4.17 -12.12 7.01
CA ASP A 111 -5.38 -12.92 7.21
C ASP A 111 -5.61 -13.88 6.03
N ALA A 112 -5.47 -13.38 4.80
CA ALA A 112 -5.56 -14.20 3.60
C ALA A 112 -4.44 -15.25 3.56
N VAL A 113 -3.22 -14.91 3.98
CA VAL A 113 -2.10 -15.85 4.04
C VAL A 113 -2.36 -16.97 5.05
N PHE A 114 -2.93 -16.66 6.22
CA PHE A 114 -3.23 -17.69 7.22
C PHE A 114 -4.36 -18.63 6.78
N HIS A 115 -5.30 -18.14 5.97
CA HIS A 115 -6.40 -18.96 5.46
C HIS A 115 -6.07 -19.74 4.18
N LEU A 116 -5.28 -19.16 3.27
CA LEU A 116 -5.04 -19.71 1.94
C LEU A 116 -3.62 -20.22 1.71
N GLY A 117 -2.66 -19.77 2.53
CA GLY A 117 -1.23 -19.92 2.26
C GLY A 117 -0.70 -18.92 1.22
N TRP A 118 0.63 -18.77 1.18
CA TRP A 118 1.31 -17.75 0.38
C TRP A 118 1.00 -17.78 -1.12
N GLU A 119 0.99 -18.96 -1.73
CA GLU A 119 0.82 -19.12 -3.19
C GLU A 119 -0.58 -18.68 -3.63
N ARG A 120 -1.61 -19.21 -2.98
CA ARG A 120 -3.01 -18.87 -3.29
C ARG A 120 -3.35 -17.42 -2.95
N THR A 121 -2.73 -16.84 -1.92
CA THR A 121 -2.87 -15.40 -1.67
C THR A 121 -2.22 -14.56 -2.77
N ALA A 122 -1.07 -14.99 -3.31
CA ALA A 122 -0.42 -14.29 -4.42
C ALA A 122 -1.31 -14.31 -5.68
N GLU A 123 -1.85 -15.47 -6.04
CA GLU A 123 -2.82 -15.63 -7.15
C GLU A 123 -4.02 -14.70 -6.96
N LEU A 124 -4.64 -14.72 -5.77
CA LEU A 124 -5.78 -13.89 -5.43
C LEU A 124 -5.53 -12.38 -5.64
N ILE A 125 -4.34 -11.89 -5.28
CA ILE A 125 -4.00 -10.47 -5.38
C ILE A 125 -3.63 -10.10 -6.83
N GLN A 126 -2.95 -10.98 -7.56
CA GLN A 126 -2.52 -10.71 -8.94
C GLN A 126 -3.69 -10.71 -9.93
N ASP A 127 -4.72 -11.53 -9.68
CA ASP A 127 -5.92 -11.59 -10.52
C ASP A 127 -6.89 -10.42 -10.27
N GLY A 128 -6.56 -9.50 -9.35
CA GLY A 128 -7.34 -8.31 -9.05
C GLY A 128 -8.58 -8.57 -8.18
N GLY A 129 -8.78 -9.80 -7.69
CA GLY A 129 -9.96 -10.21 -6.94
C GLY A 129 -11.22 -10.25 -7.80
N ALA A 130 -11.71 -11.46 -8.10
CA ALA A 130 -13.02 -11.65 -8.73
C ALA A 130 -14.18 -11.30 -7.78
#